data_AF-A0A0B6Z9V3-F1
#
_entry.id   AF-A0A0B6Z9V3-F1
#
_cell.length_a   1.000
_cell.length_b   1.000
_cell.length_c   1.000
_cell.angle_alpha   90.00
_cell.angle_beta   90.00
_cell.angle_gamma   90.00
#
_symmetry.space_group_name_H-M   'P 1'
#
loop_
_entity.id
_entity.type
_entity.pdbx_description
1 polymer ?
#
loop_
_entity_poly.entity_id
_entity_poly.type
_entity_poly.pdbx_seq_one_letter_code
_entity_poly.pdbx_strand_id
1 'polypeptide(L)'
;ESGGNLPAGSRQLNEDVDRSSSSRRHDRTVRDESTSYNNFVPQKKRDVMGPQSRPAEMRRQNNILQDEFKRKQSQKQYQNIQSDRQRLPAWDMKKEITKTIADNQVVVISGMTGCGKTTQVPQFLLDDALQQ
;
A
#
# COMPACT_ATOMS: atom_id res chain seq x y z
N GLU A 1 -12.96 -3.11 74.17
CA GLU A 1 -11.51 -3.37 74.33
C GLU A 1 -10.95 -3.88 73.00
N SER A 2 -9.94 -3.15 72.48
CA SER A 2 -8.78 -3.60 71.67
C SER A 2 -8.95 -4.76 70.67
N GLY A 3 -8.56 -4.71 69.40
CA GLY A 3 -7.68 -3.80 68.65
C GLY A 3 -6.74 -4.62 67.74
N GLY A 4 -6.58 -4.17 66.47
CA GLY A 4 -5.47 -4.52 65.54
C GLY A 4 -5.49 -5.91 64.88
N ASN A 5 -4.94 -6.15 63.69
CA ASN A 5 -4.18 -5.30 62.76
C ASN A 5 -4.11 -6.00 61.38
N LEU A 6 -4.11 -5.23 60.29
CA LEU A 6 -3.84 -5.67 58.92
C LEU A 6 -2.33 -5.83 58.69
N PRO A 7 -1.84 -6.75 57.84
CA PRO A 7 -0.49 -6.65 57.29
C PRO A 7 -0.51 -5.93 55.94
N ALA A 8 0.32 -4.88 55.87
CA ALA A 8 0.64 -4.10 54.69
C ALA A 8 1.53 -4.89 53.71
N GLY A 9 1.12 -4.98 52.45
CA GLY A 9 1.93 -5.44 51.33
C GLY A 9 2.56 -4.25 50.62
N SER A 10 3.88 -4.18 50.72
CA SER A 10 4.81 -3.15 50.26
C SER A 10 4.72 -2.78 48.77
N ARG A 11 4.52 -1.48 48.50
CA ARG A 11 4.91 -0.80 47.26
C ARG A 11 6.42 -0.56 47.31
N GLN A 12 7.14 -0.92 46.26
CA GLN A 12 8.56 -0.56 46.10
C GLN A 12 8.70 0.32 44.86
N LEU A 13 8.94 1.61 45.14
CA LEU A 13 9.40 2.64 44.23
C LEU A 13 10.92 2.48 44.11
N ASN A 14 11.45 2.47 42.89
CA ASN A 14 12.88 2.67 42.67
C ASN A 14 13.05 3.85 41.70
N GLU A 15 13.29 5.02 42.29
CA GLU A 15 14.01 6.13 41.66
C GLU A 15 15.42 6.10 42.25
N ASP A 16 16.45 5.83 41.44
CA ASP A 16 17.83 6.06 41.82
C ASP A 16 18.49 6.93 40.75
N VAL A 17 18.74 8.18 41.16
CA VAL A 17 19.55 9.18 40.48
C VAL A 17 20.94 9.08 41.09
N ASP A 18 21.98 8.90 40.28
CA ASP A 18 23.33 9.24 40.74
C ASP A 18 24.25 9.77 39.63
N ARG A 19 25.09 10.73 40.04
CA ARG A 19 25.70 11.79 39.22
C ARG A 19 27.23 11.77 39.35
N SER A 20 27.94 11.87 38.20
CA SER A 20 29.36 12.29 38.00
C SER A 20 30.47 11.31 38.46
N SER A 21 31.65 11.15 37.85
CA SER A 21 32.32 11.71 36.65
C SER A 21 33.69 11.04 36.43
N SER A 22 34.12 10.90 35.16
CA SER A 22 35.50 11.01 34.62
C SER A 22 36.14 9.81 33.88
N SER A 23 36.10 9.95 32.55
CA SER A 23 37.22 9.88 31.60
C SER A 23 37.80 8.52 31.20
N ARG A 24 37.40 8.03 30.03
CA ARG A 24 38.32 7.56 28.98
C ARG A 24 37.69 7.76 27.60
N ARG A 25 38.25 8.76 26.91
CA ARG A 25 37.96 9.18 25.54
C ARG A 25 38.26 8.02 24.59
N HIS A 26 37.28 7.58 23.82
CA HIS A 26 37.53 7.04 22.48
C HIS A 26 36.74 7.88 21.49
N ASP A 27 37.52 8.69 20.79
CA ASP A 27 37.18 9.49 19.63
C ASP A 27 36.53 8.61 18.55
N ARG A 28 35.27 8.88 18.24
CA ARG A 28 34.67 8.55 16.95
C ARG A 28 33.95 9.79 16.47
N THR A 29 34.71 10.62 15.78
CA THR A 29 34.29 11.49 14.67
C THR A 29 32.80 11.38 14.34
N VAL A 30 32.05 12.41 14.76
CA VAL A 30 30.74 12.72 14.20
C VAL A 30 30.96 13.07 12.74
N ARG A 31 30.70 12.12 11.85
CA ARG A 31 30.69 12.38 10.42
C ARG A 31 29.37 13.08 10.09
N ASP A 32 29.42 14.40 10.06
CA ASP A 32 28.47 15.22 9.30
C ASP A 32 28.66 14.85 7.81
N GLU A 33 27.88 13.89 7.35
CA GLU A 33 27.63 13.71 5.93
C GLU A 33 26.25 14.25 5.62
N SER A 34 26.20 15.58 5.53
CA SER A 34 25.50 16.25 4.43
C SER A 34 26.04 15.78 3.07
N THR A 35 26.06 14.47 2.82
CA THR A 35 26.38 13.88 1.53
C THR A 35 25.09 13.83 0.76
N SER A 36 24.78 15.00 0.19
CA SER A 36 24.47 15.14 -1.22
C SER A 36 23.74 13.92 -1.78
N TYR A 37 22.40 14.00 -1.83
CA TYR A 37 21.49 13.14 -2.58
C TYR A 37 21.76 13.14 -4.10
N ASN A 38 23.00 13.38 -4.52
CA ASN A 38 23.48 13.33 -5.89
C ASN A 38 24.38 12.10 -6.07
N ASN A 39 23.87 10.92 -5.77
CA ASN A 39 24.34 9.74 -6.50
C ASN A 39 23.74 9.83 -7.91
N PHE A 40 24.51 10.51 -8.75
CA PHE A 40 24.32 10.69 -10.17
C PHE A 40 24.23 9.33 -10.85
N VAL A 41 23.02 8.77 -10.92
CA VAL A 41 22.71 7.78 -11.97
C VAL A 41 22.91 8.54 -13.27
N PRO A 42 23.77 8.07 -14.20
CA PRO A 42 23.81 8.66 -15.53
C PRO A 42 22.40 8.55 -16.09
N GLN A 43 21.68 9.67 -16.10
CA GLN A 43 20.45 9.76 -16.84
C GLN A 43 20.87 9.61 -18.29
N LYS A 44 20.76 8.38 -18.82
CA LYS A 44 20.31 8.25 -20.21
C LYS A 44 19.13 9.18 -20.27
N LYS A 45 19.26 10.30 -21.01
CA LYS A 45 18.14 11.14 -21.38
C LYS A 45 17.10 10.14 -21.86
N ARG A 46 16.12 9.86 -21.01
CA ARG A 46 14.91 9.21 -21.48
C ARG A 46 14.34 10.34 -22.30
N ASP A 47 14.57 10.24 -23.61
CA ASP A 47 13.88 11.05 -24.58
C ASP A 47 12.45 11.17 -24.08
N VAL A 48 12.02 12.42 -23.92
CA VAL A 48 10.65 12.76 -23.58
C VAL A 48 9.77 11.87 -24.46
N MET A 49 9.13 10.86 -23.87
CA MET A 49 8.30 9.91 -24.61
C MET A 49 7.01 10.62 -25.03
N GLY A 50 7.12 11.43 -26.08
CA GLY A 50 6.06 11.71 -27.03
C GLY A 50 6.63 11.33 -28.39
N PRO A 51 6.11 10.25 -29.00
CA PRO A 51 4.94 10.39 -29.85
C PRO A 51 3.88 9.34 -29.56
N GLN A 52 2.62 9.69 -29.79
CA GLN A 52 1.48 8.78 -29.74
C GLN A 52 1.84 7.43 -30.37
N SER A 53 1.77 6.35 -29.59
CA SER A 53 1.83 4.99 -30.13
C SER A 53 0.84 4.93 -31.29
N ARG A 54 1.32 4.62 -32.49
CA ARG A 54 0.44 4.51 -33.68
C ARG A 54 -0.74 3.60 -33.30
N PRO A 55 -1.99 3.86 -33.74
CA PRO A 55 -3.15 3.07 -33.31
C PRO A 55 -2.96 1.54 -33.42
N ALA A 56 -2.16 1.10 -34.40
CA ALA A 56 -1.79 -0.31 -34.56
C ALA A 56 -0.88 -0.87 -33.45
N GLU A 57 0.08 -0.08 -32.94
CA GLU A 57 0.97 -0.49 -31.87
C GLU A 57 0.22 -0.58 -30.53
N MET A 58 -0.64 0.40 -30.24
CA MET A 58 -1.48 0.38 -29.04
C MET A 58 -2.42 -0.82 -29.04
N ARG A 59 -3.03 -1.17 -30.18
CA ARG A 59 -3.84 -2.39 -30.32
C ARG A 59 -3.02 -3.65 -30.05
N ARG A 60 -1.79 -3.73 -30.58
CA ARG A 60 -0.91 -4.88 -30.30
C ARG A 60 -0.61 -4.99 -28.81
N GLN A 61 -0.29 -3.88 -28.15
CA GLN A 61 -0.04 -3.85 -26.71
C GLN A 61 -1.28 -4.28 -25.91
N ASN A 62 -2.47 -3.78 -26.27
CA ASN A 62 -3.72 -4.18 -25.62
C ASN A 62 -3.98 -5.68 -25.77
N ASN A 63 -3.76 -6.26 -26.96
CA ASN A 63 -3.92 -7.70 -27.18
C ASN A 63 -2.97 -8.52 -26.29
N ILE A 64 -1.70 -8.10 -26.16
CA ILE A 64 -0.72 -8.74 -25.27
C ILE A 64 -1.21 -8.70 -23.82
N LEU A 65 -1.72 -7.56 -23.36
CA LEU A 65 -2.24 -7.41 -22.00
C LEU A 65 -3.47 -8.30 -21.75
N GLN A 66 -4.38 -8.41 -22.73
CA GLN A 66 -5.52 -9.31 -22.65
C GLN A 66 -5.09 -10.78 -22.55
N ASP A 67 -4.09 -11.20 -23.33
CA ASP A 67 -3.57 -12.57 -23.28
C ASP A 67 -2.85 -12.87 -21.96
N GLU A 68 -2.05 -11.93 -21.46
CA GLU A 68 -1.44 -12.04 -20.13
C GLU A 68 -2.48 -12.12 -19.02
N PHE A 69 -3.57 -11.35 -19.13
CA PHE A 69 -4.68 -11.39 -18.18
C PHE A 69 -5.34 -12.77 -18.16
N LYS A 70 -5.67 -13.34 -19.33
CA LYS A 70 -6.21 -14.72 -19.44
C LYS A 70 -5.25 -15.75 -18.83
N ARG A 71 -3.95 -15.61 -19.08
CA ARG A 71 -2.91 -16.48 -18.49
C ARG A 71 -2.81 -16.33 -16.97
N LYS A 72 -3.04 -15.13 -16.42
CA LYS A 72 -3.08 -14.92 -14.96
C LYS A 72 -4.32 -15.56 -14.35
N GLN A 73 -5.48 -15.46 -15.00
CA GLN A 73 -6.74 -16.02 -14.51
C GLN A 73 -6.72 -17.55 -14.35
N SER A 74 -5.96 -18.26 -15.17
CA SER A 74 -5.81 -19.71 -15.04
C SER A 74 -4.91 -20.15 -13.88
N GLN A 75 -4.16 -19.23 -13.27
CA GLN A 75 -3.25 -19.55 -12.17
C GLN A 75 -4.03 -19.72 -10.86
N LYS A 76 -3.71 -20.78 -10.11
CA LYS A 76 -4.34 -21.08 -8.81
C LYS A 76 -4.22 -19.90 -7.81
N GLN A 77 -3.08 -19.22 -7.80
CA GLN A 77 -2.86 -18.06 -6.93
C GLN A 77 -3.84 -16.92 -7.23
N TYR A 78 -4.11 -16.66 -8.52
CA TYR A 78 -5.09 -15.67 -8.93
C TYR A 78 -6.50 -16.07 -8.48
N GLN A 79 -6.88 -17.33 -8.69
CA GLN A 79 -8.21 -17.84 -8.30
C GLN A 79 -8.45 -17.73 -6.79
N ASN A 80 -7.44 -18.00 -5.97
CA ASN A 80 -7.53 -17.83 -4.53
C ASN A 80 -7.78 -16.36 -4.15
N ILE A 81 -6.95 -15.44 -4.66
CA ILE A 81 -7.14 -13.99 -4.42
C ILE A 81 -8.50 -13.54 -4.94
N GLN A 82 -8.95 -14.08 -6.07
CA GLN A 82 -10.24 -13.75 -6.67
C GLN A 82 -11.39 -14.18 -5.75
N SER A 83 -11.31 -15.35 -5.12
CA SER A 83 -12.30 -15.80 -4.14
C SER A 83 -12.38 -14.89 -2.91
N ASP A 84 -11.24 -14.37 -2.44
CA ASP A 84 -11.21 -13.43 -1.32
C ASP A 84 -11.81 -12.08 -1.72
N ARG A 85 -11.54 -11.63 -2.94
CA ARG A 85 -12.14 -10.42 -3.51
C ARG A 85 -13.67 -10.52 -3.60
N GLN A 86 -14.18 -11.69 -3.97
CA GLN A 86 -15.62 -11.96 -4.08
C GLN A 86 -16.37 -11.89 -2.74
N ARG A 87 -15.67 -12.02 -1.61
CA ARG A 87 -16.27 -11.94 -0.27
C ARG A 87 -16.46 -10.51 0.23
N LEU A 88 -15.82 -9.51 -0.40
CA LEU A 88 -15.95 -8.13 0.05
C LEU A 88 -17.28 -7.52 -0.44
N PRO A 89 -17.97 -6.71 0.37
CA PRO A 89 -19.24 -6.10 -0.03
C PRO A 89 -19.18 -5.27 -1.32
N ALA A 90 -18.02 -4.68 -1.65
CA ALA A 90 -17.85 -3.96 -2.91
C ALA A 90 -18.00 -4.86 -4.15
N TRP A 91 -17.76 -6.17 -4.03
CA TRP A 91 -17.90 -7.13 -5.14
C TRP A 91 -19.32 -7.20 -5.67
N ASP A 92 -20.31 -7.21 -4.78
CA ASP A 92 -21.72 -7.30 -5.15
C ASP A 92 -22.18 -6.09 -5.98
N MET A 93 -21.53 -4.94 -5.75
CA MET A 93 -21.78 -3.69 -6.46
C MET A 93 -21.00 -3.56 -7.78
N LYS A 94 -20.16 -4.54 -8.17
CA LYS A 94 -19.24 -4.43 -9.32
C LYS A 94 -19.93 -3.94 -10.58
N LYS A 95 -21.06 -4.56 -10.96
CA LYS A 95 -21.79 -4.24 -12.20
C LYS A 95 -22.39 -2.84 -12.18
N GLU A 96 -22.93 -2.41 -11.03
CA GLU A 96 -23.50 -1.08 -10.87
C GLU A 96 -22.42 -0.01 -10.93
N ILE A 97 -21.30 -0.24 -10.26
CA ILE A 97 -20.15 0.67 -10.25
C ILE A 97 -19.60 0.85 -11.66
N THR A 98 -19.30 -0.23 -12.40
CA THR A 98 -18.72 -0.12 -13.75
C THR A 98 -19.68 0.55 -14.72
N LYS A 99 -20.97 0.22 -14.67
CA LYS A 99 -21.99 0.88 -15.49
C LYS A 99 -22.11 2.37 -15.18
N THR A 100 -22.21 2.73 -13.90
CA THR A 100 -22.35 4.13 -13.48
C THR A 100 -21.14 4.96 -13.91
N ILE A 101 -19.94 4.39 -13.84
CA ILE A 101 -18.72 5.07 -14.31
C ILE A 101 -18.69 5.21 -15.83
N ALA A 102 -19.17 4.21 -16.58
CA ALA A 102 -19.24 4.30 -18.04
C ALA A 102 -20.21 5.41 -18.51
N ASP A 103 -21.31 5.60 -17.77
CA ASP A 103 -22.38 6.53 -18.13
C ASP A 103 -22.14 7.98 -17.62
N ASN A 104 -21.21 8.19 -16.69
CA ASN A 104 -21.01 9.46 -16.00
C ASN A 104 -19.54 9.88 -15.92
N GLN A 105 -19.26 11.15 -16.21
CA GLN A 105 -17.91 11.71 -16.12
C GLN A 105 -17.37 11.75 -14.67
N VAL A 106 -18.25 11.96 -13.69
CA VAL A 106 -17.89 12.04 -12.26
C VAL A 106 -18.85 11.17 -11.46
N VAL A 107 -18.29 10.27 -10.64
CA VAL A 107 -19.03 9.36 -9.77
C VAL A 107 -18.48 9.44 -8.35
N VAL A 108 -19.36 9.58 -7.36
CA VAL A 108 -19.01 9.50 -5.94
C VAL A 108 -19.39 8.13 -5.41
N ILE A 109 -18.42 7.37 -4.90
CA ILE A 109 -18.64 6.05 -4.32
C ILE A 109 -18.45 6.13 -2.81
N SER A 110 -19.55 5.98 -2.06
CA SER A 110 -19.55 5.90 -0.60
C SER A 110 -19.73 4.47 -0.10
N GLY A 111 -19.23 4.18 1.10
CA GLY A 111 -19.46 2.90 1.77
C GLY A 111 -18.67 2.80 3.07
N MET A 112 -19.01 1.84 3.94
CA MET A 112 -18.34 1.64 5.23
C MET A 112 -16.83 1.36 5.09
N THR A 113 -16.07 1.57 6.16
CA THR A 113 -14.65 1.16 6.21
C THR A 113 -14.52 -0.36 6.02
N GLY A 114 -13.49 -0.81 5.31
CA GLY A 114 -13.25 -2.24 5.08
C GLY A 114 -14.14 -2.89 4.00
N CYS A 115 -15.12 -2.17 3.42
CA CYS A 115 -15.97 -2.75 2.38
C CYS A 115 -15.27 -3.02 1.03
N GLY A 116 -14.02 -2.55 0.87
CA GLY A 116 -13.17 -2.85 -0.29
C GLY A 116 -13.08 -1.76 -1.37
N LYS A 117 -13.61 -0.55 -1.16
CA LYS A 117 -13.63 0.53 -2.18
C LYS A 117 -12.26 0.79 -2.83
N THR A 118 -11.25 1.12 -2.02
CA THR A 118 -9.92 1.53 -2.50
C THR A 118 -9.20 0.44 -3.30
N THR A 119 -9.46 -0.83 -2.98
CA THR A 119 -8.79 -1.96 -3.64
C THR A 119 -9.58 -2.51 -4.81
N GLN A 120 -10.92 -2.58 -4.70
CA GLN A 120 -11.78 -3.25 -5.66
C GLN A 120 -12.19 -2.35 -6.83
N VAL A 121 -12.50 -1.07 -6.58
CA VAL A 121 -13.01 -0.18 -7.64
C VAL A 121 -12.00 -0.02 -8.79
N PRO A 122 -10.69 0.28 -8.54
CA PRO A 122 -9.72 0.35 -9.63
C PRO A 122 -9.57 -0.98 -10.38
N GLN A 123 -9.65 -2.10 -9.65
CA GLN A 123 -9.56 -3.43 -10.25
C GLN A 123 -10.78 -3.75 -11.14
N PHE A 124 -11.99 -3.33 -10.75
CA PHE A 124 -13.19 -3.54 -11.56
C PHE A 124 -13.10 -2.82 -12.90
N LEU A 125 -12.59 -1.59 -12.91
CA LEU A 125 -12.37 -0.81 -14.13
C LEU A 125 -11.33 -1.45 -15.04
N LEU A 126 -10.21 -1.90 -14.46
CA LEU A 126 -9.17 -2.60 -15.21
C LEU A 126 -9.68 -3.92 -15.80
N ASP A 127 -10.40 -4.72 -15.00
CA ASP A 127 -10.99 -5.98 -15.43
C ASP A 127 -12.00 -5.78 -16.57
N ASP A 128 -12.84 -4.74 -16.48
CA ASP A 128 -13.84 -4.41 -17.49
C ASP A 128 -13.17 -4.02 -18.81
N ALA A 129 -12.16 -3.14 -18.77
CA ALA A 129 -11.39 -2.74 -19.95
C ALA A 129 -10.63 -3.90 -20.62
N LEU A 130 -10.23 -4.93 -19.86
CA LEU A 130 -9.57 -6.13 -20.39
C LEU A 130 -10.54 -7.18 -20.92
N GLN A 131 -11.84 -7.07 -20.61
CA GLN A 131 -12.89 -8.02 -21.01
C GLN A 131 -13.73 -7.55 -22.21
N GLN A 132 -13.59 -6.28 -22.62
CA GLN A 132 -14.14 -5.72 -23.85
C GLN A 132 -13.35 -6.16 -25.09
#